data_AF-A0A7J5YQM7-F1
#
_entry.id   AF-A0A7J5YQM7-F1
#
_cell.length_a   1.000
_cell.length_b   1.000
_cell.length_c   1.000
_cell.angle_alpha   90.00
_cell.angle_beta   90.00
_cell.angle_gamma   90.00
#
_symmetry.space_group_name_H-M   'P 1'
#
loop_
_entity.id
_entity.type
_entity.pdbx_description
1 polymer ?
#
loop_
_entity_poly.entity_id
_entity_poly.type
_entity_poly.pdbx_seq_one_letter_code
_entity_poly.pdbx_strand_id
1 'polypeptide(L)'
;MVVVQVQSCLLSTQQPIPAARLPCRVKVSAGKRYAWCACGHSKKQPFCDGSHVKKAPTILPLRFTPDKDRTVMLCACKQTKNSPYCDGSHFRVIFQDIVKKLSTLPPEPVIPSKKPLRVELLGGKRYSWCTCGHSKKQPFCDGAHKFKAQGLSPLRFFPEKDSTVWLCGCKYTNNPPYCDGTHKQDFIVSAPLHEHTDP
;
A
#
# COMPACT_ATOMS: atom_id res chain seq x y z
N MET A 1 -7.67 -6.03 44.27
CA MET A 1 -8.09 -6.31 42.88
C MET A 1 -8.42 -4.98 42.23
N VAL A 2 -7.50 -4.42 41.43
CA VAL A 2 -7.71 -3.13 40.78
C VAL A 2 -8.47 -3.38 39.49
N VAL A 3 -9.73 -2.95 39.44
CA VAL A 3 -10.55 -2.99 38.23
C VAL A 3 -10.05 -1.88 37.32
N VAL A 4 -9.27 -2.24 36.29
CA VAL A 4 -8.90 -1.33 35.22
C VAL A 4 -10.13 -1.14 34.34
N GLN A 5 -10.90 -0.08 34.58
CA GLN A 5 -11.91 0.36 33.62
C GLN A 5 -11.21 0.81 32.35
N VAL A 6 -11.34 -0.01 31.30
CA VAL A 6 -10.99 0.37 29.93
C VAL A 6 -12.01 1.41 29.49
N GLN A 7 -11.72 2.67 29.80
CA GLN A 7 -12.51 3.80 29.32
C GLN A 7 -12.28 3.88 27.81
N SER A 8 -13.21 3.29 27.05
CA SER A 8 -13.29 3.43 25.60
C SER A 8 -13.59 4.89 25.27
N CYS A 9 -12.55 5.72 25.30
CA CYS A 9 -12.62 7.12 24.94
C CYS A 9 -12.90 7.16 23.43
N LEU A 10 -14.14 7.47 23.06
CA LEU A 10 -14.60 7.68 21.70
C LEU A 10 -13.62 8.63 21.01
N LEU A 11 -12.82 8.14 20.06
CA LEU A 11 -11.93 8.97 19.26
C LEU A 11 -12.78 9.90 18.37
N SER A 12 -13.18 11.05 18.92
CA SER A 12 -13.72 12.16 18.15
C SER A 12 -12.60 12.69 17.25
N THR A 13 -12.74 12.50 15.94
CA THR A 13 -11.71 12.93 14.98
C THR A 13 -11.65 14.45 14.94
N GLN A 14 -10.53 15.03 15.40
CA GLN A 14 -10.31 16.49 15.40
C GLN A 14 -10.06 17.06 14.00
N GLN A 15 -9.79 16.21 13.00
CA GLN A 15 -9.53 16.61 11.62
C GLN A 15 -10.56 16.01 10.67
N PRO A 16 -10.91 16.71 9.58
CA PRO A 16 -11.84 16.19 8.58
C PRO A 16 -11.20 15.04 7.81
N ILE A 17 -11.98 13.99 7.57
CA ILE A 17 -11.53 12.87 6.74
C ILE A 17 -11.96 13.08 5.29
N PRO A 18 -11.17 12.66 4.31
CA PRO A 18 -11.65 12.61 2.95
C PRO A 18 -12.79 11.59 2.81
N ALA A 19 -13.93 12.01 2.27
CA ALA A 19 -15.06 11.13 1.97
C ALA A 19 -14.92 10.47 0.59
N ALA A 20 -14.24 11.15 -0.33
CA ALA A 20 -13.83 10.61 -1.62
C ALA A 20 -12.56 11.35 -2.12
N ARG A 21 -11.90 10.76 -3.12
CA ARG A 21 -10.68 11.31 -3.74
C ARG A 21 -10.96 12.26 -4.90
N LEU A 22 -12.16 12.23 -5.46
CA LEU A 22 -12.58 13.13 -6.53
C LEU A 22 -13.74 14.01 -6.06
N PRO A 23 -13.87 15.24 -6.58
CA PRO A 23 -14.99 16.11 -6.25
C PRO A 23 -16.33 15.57 -6.75
N CYS A 24 -17.41 15.95 -6.08
CA CYS A 24 -18.77 15.60 -6.47
C CYS A 24 -19.33 16.67 -7.42
N ARG A 25 -19.73 16.28 -8.64
CA ARG A 25 -20.45 17.15 -9.57
C ARG A 25 -21.91 17.26 -9.14
N VAL A 26 -22.39 18.46 -8.83
CA VAL A 26 -23.74 18.68 -8.29
C VAL A 26 -24.42 19.85 -8.99
N LYS A 27 -25.69 19.67 -9.37
CA LYS A 27 -26.58 20.76 -9.78
C LYS A 27 -27.10 21.47 -8.52
N VAL A 28 -26.86 22.77 -8.42
CA VAL A 28 -27.35 23.61 -7.32
C VAL A 28 -28.32 24.66 -7.86
N SER A 29 -29.33 24.99 -7.08
CA SER A 29 -30.38 25.94 -7.44
C SER A 29 -30.23 27.27 -6.69
N ALA A 30 -30.52 28.38 -7.37
CA ALA A 30 -30.55 29.73 -6.81
C ALA A 30 -31.50 29.80 -5.61
N GLY A 31 -31.08 30.50 -4.55
CA GLY A 31 -31.88 30.70 -3.33
C GLY A 31 -32.07 29.46 -2.45
N LYS A 32 -31.77 28.25 -2.94
CA LYS A 32 -31.87 27.02 -2.15
C LYS A 32 -30.71 26.92 -1.15
N ARG A 33 -31.04 26.66 0.11
CA ARG A 33 -30.05 26.49 1.19
C ARG A 33 -29.47 25.08 1.15
N TYR A 34 -28.14 24.99 1.12
CA TYR A 34 -27.41 23.74 1.20
C TYR A 34 -26.51 23.72 2.45
N ALA A 35 -26.20 22.52 2.92
CA ALA A 35 -25.23 22.30 4.00
C ALA A 35 -24.17 21.30 3.51
N TRP A 36 -22.98 21.79 3.16
CA TRP A 36 -21.85 20.97 2.75
C TRP A 36 -21.25 20.23 3.95
N CYS A 37 -20.95 18.94 3.77
CA CYS A 37 -20.30 18.13 4.80
C CYS A 37 -18.81 18.51 4.88
N ALA A 38 -18.41 19.19 5.95
CA ALA A 38 -17.01 19.53 6.19
C ALA A 38 -16.21 18.38 6.84
N CYS A 39 -16.86 17.53 7.66
CA CYS A 39 -16.16 16.50 8.43
C CYS A 39 -15.80 15.23 7.65
N GLY A 40 -16.44 14.99 6.50
CA GLY A 40 -16.24 13.79 5.68
C GLY A 40 -17.06 12.55 6.07
N HIS A 41 -17.72 12.56 7.23
CA HIS A 41 -18.42 11.38 7.75
C HIS A 41 -19.84 11.18 7.23
N SER A 42 -20.38 12.11 6.45
CA SER A 42 -21.75 12.00 5.95
C SER A 42 -21.90 10.83 4.97
N LYS A 43 -23.02 10.11 5.06
CA LYS A 43 -23.44 9.09 4.09
C LYS A 43 -24.15 9.71 2.89
N LYS A 44 -24.49 11.01 2.92
CA LYS A 44 -25.16 11.76 1.84
C LYS A 44 -24.23 12.79 1.20
N GLN A 45 -22.96 12.42 0.98
CA GLN A 45 -22.00 13.31 0.33
C GLN A 45 -22.53 13.88 -0.99
N PRO A 46 -22.19 15.14 -1.32
CA PRO A 46 -21.28 16.04 -0.60
C PRO A 46 -21.95 16.81 0.55
N PHE A 47 -23.22 16.56 0.84
CA PHE A 47 -24.02 17.29 1.83
C PHE A 47 -24.00 16.65 3.20
N CYS A 48 -24.36 17.42 4.23
CA CYS A 48 -24.44 16.96 5.60
C CYS A 48 -25.73 16.18 5.87
N ASP A 49 -25.63 15.08 6.63
CA ASP A 49 -26.74 14.26 7.11
C ASP A 49 -26.81 14.18 8.65
N GLY A 50 -26.06 15.06 9.34
CA GLY A 50 -25.97 15.05 10.80
C GLY A 50 -24.92 14.11 11.40
N SER A 51 -24.24 13.27 10.59
CA SER A 51 -23.21 12.34 11.11
C SER A 51 -22.08 13.00 11.91
N HIS A 52 -21.82 14.29 11.68
CA HIS A 52 -20.82 15.07 12.41
C HIS A 52 -21.11 15.14 13.92
N VAL A 53 -22.36 15.17 14.35
CA VAL A 53 -22.73 15.30 15.78
C VAL A 53 -22.08 14.21 16.63
N LYS A 54 -22.04 12.97 16.11
CA LYS A 54 -21.43 11.84 16.82
C LYS A 54 -19.96 11.62 16.48
N LYS A 55 -19.56 11.83 15.21
CA LYS A 55 -18.23 11.43 14.72
C LYS A 55 -17.18 12.56 14.73
N ALA A 56 -17.62 13.81 14.62
CA ALA A 56 -16.76 14.99 14.56
C ALA A 56 -17.54 16.23 15.06
N PRO A 57 -17.92 16.27 16.35
CA PRO A 57 -18.79 17.31 16.93
C PRO A 57 -18.23 18.73 16.77
N THR A 58 -16.92 18.88 16.66
CA THR A 58 -16.24 20.17 16.47
C THR A 58 -16.18 20.63 15.01
N ILE A 59 -16.53 19.78 14.04
CA ILE A 59 -16.48 20.11 12.60
C ILE A 59 -17.89 20.28 12.06
N LEU A 60 -18.37 21.52 12.09
CA LEU A 60 -19.72 21.88 11.66
C LEU A 60 -19.85 21.93 10.13
N PRO A 61 -21.03 21.62 9.58
CA PRO A 61 -21.27 21.74 8.14
C PRO A 61 -21.31 23.20 7.68
N LEU A 62 -20.71 23.48 6.53
CA LEU A 62 -20.75 24.82 5.92
C LEU A 62 -22.09 25.02 5.21
N ARG A 63 -22.86 26.02 5.63
CA ARG A 63 -24.11 26.41 4.98
C ARG A 63 -23.84 27.41 3.87
N PHE A 64 -24.46 27.23 2.70
CA PHE A 64 -24.35 28.17 1.59
C PHE A 64 -25.64 28.21 0.76
N THR A 65 -25.84 29.32 0.05
CA THR A 65 -26.99 29.55 -0.82
C THR A 65 -26.47 30.06 -2.17
N PRO A 66 -26.59 29.30 -3.27
CA PRO A 66 -26.22 29.77 -4.60
C PRO A 66 -27.08 30.96 -5.03
N ASP A 67 -26.47 31.87 -5.79
CA ASP A 67 -27.13 33.01 -6.43
C ASP A 67 -27.80 32.61 -7.76
N LYS A 68 -27.28 31.56 -8.42
CA LYS A 68 -27.75 31.09 -9.73
C LYS A 68 -27.84 29.56 -9.79
N ASP A 69 -28.72 29.08 -10.66
CA ASP A 69 -28.77 27.69 -11.05
C ASP A 69 -27.50 27.33 -11.83
N ARG A 70 -26.71 26.39 -11.31
CA ARG A 70 -25.48 25.95 -11.98
C ARG A 70 -25.04 24.57 -11.54
N THR A 71 -24.16 23.96 -12.34
CA THR A 71 -23.45 22.74 -11.94
C THR A 71 -22.09 23.12 -11.36
N VAL A 72 -21.78 22.64 -10.16
CA VAL A 72 -20.51 22.92 -9.46
C VAL A 72 -19.81 21.63 -9.05
N MET A 73 -18.51 21.72 -8.82
CA MET A 73 -17.71 20.65 -8.23
C MET A 73 -17.55 20.92 -6.74
N LEU A 74 -18.23 20.15 -5.90
CA LEU A 74 -18.10 20.26 -4.44
C LEU A 74 -16.99 19.35 -3.94
N CYS A 75 -16.21 19.84 -2.98
CA CYS A 75 -15.09 19.11 -2.44
C CYS A 75 -15.55 17.88 -1.63
N ALA A 76 -15.02 16.71 -1.97
CA ALA A 76 -15.25 15.48 -1.23
C ALA A 76 -14.03 15.04 -0.41
N CYS A 77 -12.82 15.53 -0.72
CA CYS A 77 -11.61 15.19 0.04
C CYS A 77 -11.45 15.98 1.34
N LYS A 78 -12.23 17.06 1.51
CA LYS A 78 -12.27 17.94 2.70
C LYS A 78 -10.97 18.69 3.00
N GLN A 79 -10.07 18.77 2.01
CA GLN A 79 -8.82 19.52 2.07
C GLN A 79 -8.84 20.82 1.25
N THR A 80 -10.01 21.21 0.72
CA THR A 80 -10.13 22.44 -0.09
C THR A 80 -9.92 23.68 0.77
N LYS A 81 -9.19 24.65 0.23
CA LYS A 81 -9.06 26.00 0.78
C LYS A 81 -10.16 26.93 0.27
N ASN A 82 -10.92 26.51 -0.73
CA ASN A 82 -12.05 27.24 -1.33
C ASN A 82 -13.39 26.56 -1.00
N SER A 83 -13.64 26.27 0.28
CA SER A 83 -14.86 25.57 0.70
C SER A 83 -16.13 26.33 0.30
N PRO A 84 -17.18 25.65 -0.20
CA PRO A 84 -17.35 24.19 -0.33
C PRO A 84 -16.84 23.60 -1.66
N TYR A 85 -16.27 24.43 -2.53
CA TYR A 85 -15.89 24.06 -3.90
C TYR A 85 -14.57 23.31 -3.95
N CYS A 86 -14.37 22.54 -5.03
CA CYS A 86 -13.09 21.92 -5.30
C CYS A 86 -12.09 22.94 -5.84
N ASP A 87 -10.87 22.91 -5.31
CA ASP A 87 -9.74 23.76 -5.71
C ASP A 87 -8.53 22.95 -6.21
N GLY A 88 -8.73 21.65 -6.47
CA GLY A 88 -7.64 20.75 -6.86
C GLY A 88 -6.85 20.14 -5.70
N SER A 89 -7.08 20.54 -4.43
CA SER A 89 -6.35 19.99 -3.27
C SER A 89 -6.43 18.45 -3.14
N HIS A 90 -7.39 17.81 -3.81
CA HIS A 90 -7.52 16.37 -3.88
C HIS A 90 -6.37 15.65 -4.60
N PHE A 91 -5.62 16.30 -5.49
CA PHE A 91 -4.42 15.73 -6.12
C PHE A 91 -3.35 15.39 -5.08
N ARG A 92 -3.14 16.26 -4.07
CA ARG A 92 -2.20 16.00 -2.97
C ARG A 92 -2.63 14.78 -2.16
N VAL A 93 -3.93 14.63 -1.90
CA VAL A 93 -4.47 13.48 -1.15
C VAL A 93 -4.27 12.17 -1.94
N ILE A 94 -4.54 12.18 -3.24
CA ILE A 94 -4.27 11.04 -4.13
C ILE A 94 -2.78 10.70 -4.15
N PHE A 95 -1.92 11.71 -4.30
CA PHE A 95 -0.48 11.51 -4.31
C PHE A 95 0.01 10.89 -2.99
N GLN A 96 -0.46 11.38 -1.85
CA GLN A 96 -0.13 10.84 -0.54
C GLN A 96 -0.55 9.37 -0.38
N ASP A 97 -1.73 9.00 -0.88
CA ASP A 97 -2.18 7.60 -0.88
C ASP A 97 -1.28 6.71 -1.73
N ILE A 98 -0.90 7.19 -2.92
CA ILE A 98 0.00 6.45 -3.83
C ILE A 98 1.35 6.25 -3.14
N VAL A 99 1.95 7.32 -2.62
CA VAL A 99 3.25 7.24 -1.91
C VAL A 99 3.14 6.29 -0.73
N LYS A 100 2.07 6.37 0.07
CA LYS A 100 1.85 5.46 1.20
C LYS A 100 1.76 4.02 0.72
N LYS A 101 0.98 3.74 -0.33
CA LYS A 101 0.85 2.40 -0.91
C LYS A 101 2.19 1.87 -1.41
N LEU A 102 2.95 2.68 -2.15
CA LEU A 102 4.28 2.33 -2.65
C LEU A 102 5.28 2.08 -1.51
N SER A 103 5.24 2.87 -0.44
CA SER A 103 6.10 2.69 0.73
C SER A 103 5.80 1.42 1.54
N THR A 104 4.61 0.84 1.38
CA THR A 104 4.22 -0.42 2.01
C THR A 104 4.36 -1.64 1.10
N LEU A 105 4.83 -1.46 -0.14
CA LEU A 105 5.09 -2.59 -1.01
C LEU A 105 6.25 -3.41 -0.42
N PRO A 106 6.16 -4.75 -0.46
CA PRO A 106 7.29 -5.59 -0.05
C PRO A 106 8.51 -5.26 -0.90
N PRO A 107 9.73 -5.35 -0.35
CA PRO A 107 10.93 -5.09 -1.12
C PRO A 107 11.01 -6.09 -2.28
N GLU A 108 11.35 -5.61 -3.47
CA GLU A 108 11.62 -6.49 -4.60
C GLU A 108 12.97 -7.18 -4.42
N PRO A 109 13.08 -8.47 -4.77
CA PRO A 109 14.36 -9.16 -4.71
C PRO A 109 15.28 -8.70 -5.85
N VAL A 110 16.57 -8.64 -5.56
CA VAL A 110 17.57 -8.40 -6.61
C VAL A 110 17.84 -9.68 -7.40
N ILE A 111 18.33 -9.54 -8.63
CA ILE A 111 18.62 -10.66 -9.53
C ILE A 111 20.13 -10.97 -9.45
N PRO A 112 20.58 -11.93 -8.61
CA PRO A 112 22.00 -12.31 -8.55
C PRO A 112 22.41 -13.21 -9.71
N SER A 113 21.46 -13.87 -10.37
CA SER A 113 21.72 -14.76 -11.51
C SER A 113 20.54 -14.80 -12.46
N LYS A 114 20.81 -14.69 -13.76
CA LYS A 114 19.84 -14.93 -14.85
C LYS A 114 19.73 -16.41 -15.24
N LYS A 115 20.41 -17.30 -14.53
CA LYS A 115 20.40 -18.75 -14.76
C LYS A 115 19.98 -19.51 -13.50
N PRO A 116 19.31 -20.67 -13.64
CA PRO A 116 19.04 -21.54 -12.50
C PRO A 116 20.34 -22.13 -11.93
N LEU A 117 20.31 -22.51 -10.66
CA LEU A 117 21.44 -23.10 -9.95
C LEU A 117 21.17 -24.58 -9.67
N ARG A 118 21.99 -25.46 -10.26
CA ARG A 118 21.95 -26.91 -9.99
C ARG A 118 22.51 -27.19 -8.61
N VAL A 119 21.76 -27.91 -7.78
CA VAL A 119 22.18 -28.31 -6.44
C VAL A 119 21.79 -29.74 -6.14
N GLU A 120 22.55 -30.37 -5.26
CA GLU A 120 22.25 -31.67 -4.67
C GLU A 120 21.64 -31.45 -3.29
N LEU A 121 20.45 -32.01 -3.10
CA LEU A 121 19.68 -31.91 -1.86
C LEU A 121 19.62 -33.28 -1.21
N LEU A 122 19.78 -33.31 0.11
CA LEU A 122 19.64 -34.51 0.93
C LEU A 122 18.23 -34.59 1.52
N GLY A 123 17.61 -35.76 1.46
CA GLY A 123 16.31 -36.06 2.05
C GLY A 123 16.30 -35.78 3.55
N GLY A 124 15.20 -35.20 4.04
CA GLY A 124 15.02 -34.83 5.45
C GLY A 124 15.87 -33.64 5.93
N LYS A 125 16.85 -33.17 5.14
CA LYS A 125 17.66 -32.01 5.50
C LYS A 125 16.89 -30.71 5.24
N ARG A 126 16.91 -29.80 6.21
CA ARG A 126 16.32 -28.47 6.09
C ARG A 126 17.22 -27.56 5.24
N TYR A 127 16.63 -26.92 4.23
CA TYR A 127 17.28 -25.87 3.45
C TYR A 127 16.56 -24.53 3.62
N SER A 128 17.25 -23.44 3.34
CA SER A 128 16.71 -22.07 3.35
C SER A 128 17.10 -21.39 2.05
N TRP A 129 16.18 -21.33 1.09
CA TRP A 129 16.41 -20.68 -0.20
C TRP A 129 16.41 -19.16 -0.04
N CYS A 130 17.40 -18.50 -0.65
CA CYS A 130 17.49 -17.04 -0.65
C CYS A 130 16.42 -16.47 -1.56
N THR A 131 15.46 -15.76 -0.97
CA THR A 131 14.38 -15.04 -1.66
C THR A 131 14.82 -13.64 -2.09
N CYS A 132 15.73 -12.98 -1.36
CA CYS A 132 16.08 -11.58 -1.59
C CYS A 132 17.16 -11.32 -2.64
N GLY A 133 17.93 -12.34 -3.03
CA GLY A 133 19.03 -12.20 -3.99
C GLY A 133 20.38 -11.71 -3.42
N HIS A 134 20.42 -11.15 -2.21
CA HIS A 134 21.66 -10.59 -1.63
C HIS A 134 22.62 -11.59 -0.97
N SER A 135 22.28 -12.88 -0.91
CA SER A 135 23.18 -13.85 -0.30
C SER A 135 24.42 -14.08 -1.16
N LYS A 136 25.60 -14.09 -0.52
CA LYS A 136 26.88 -14.52 -1.10
C LYS A 136 26.98 -16.05 -1.25
N LYS A 137 26.03 -16.81 -0.66
CA LYS A 137 25.97 -18.29 -0.69
C LYS A 137 24.79 -18.79 -1.54
N GLN A 138 24.53 -18.13 -2.68
CA GLN A 138 23.47 -18.54 -3.61
C GLN A 138 23.57 -20.05 -3.93
N PRO A 139 22.44 -20.77 -4.02
CA PRO A 139 21.06 -20.27 -3.97
C PRO A 139 20.48 -20.16 -2.54
N PHE A 140 21.27 -20.46 -1.50
CA PHE A 140 20.82 -20.52 -0.12
C PHE A 140 21.01 -19.20 0.63
N CYS A 141 20.31 -19.05 1.74
CA CYS A 141 20.38 -17.85 2.58
C CYS A 141 21.59 -17.87 3.52
N ASP A 142 22.26 -16.73 3.65
CA ASP A 142 23.35 -16.47 4.61
C ASP A 142 23.01 -15.41 5.67
N GLY A 143 21.77 -14.89 5.66
CA GLY A 143 21.32 -13.85 6.57
C GLY A 143 21.42 -12.41 6.04
N ALA A 144 21.97 -12.16 4.85
CA ALA A 144 22.11 -10.81 4.29
C ALA A 144 20.79 -10.02 4.19
N HIS A 145 19.64 -10.71 4.05
CA HIS A 145 18.32 -10.09 4.01
C HIS A 145 18.01 -9.18 5.22
N LYS A 146 18.56 -9.49 6.40
CA LYS A 146 18.33 -8.69 7.62
C LYS A 146 18.78 -7.24 7.48
N PHE A 147 19.80 -6.99 6.67
CA PHE A 147 20.43 -5.68 6.52
C PHE A 147 20.27 -5.09 5.12
N LYS A 148 20.25 -5.92 4.07
CA LYS A 148 20.16 -5.47 2.67
C LYS A 148 18.76 -5.53 2.07
N ALA A 149 17.83 -6.30 2.65
CA ALA A 149 16.47 -6.46 2.14
C ALA A 149 15.47 -6.66 3.29
N GLN A 150 15.36 -5.63 4.15
CA GLN A 150 14.45 -5.63 5.29
C GLN A 150 13.01 -5.88 4.83
N GLY A 151 12.32 -6.84 5.45
CA GLY A 151 10.97 -7.25 5.03
C GLY A 151 10.94 -8.52 4.17
N LEU A 152 12.08 -8.96 3.60
CA LEU A 152 12.19 -10.28 2.95
C LEU A 152 12.75 -11.32 3.92
N SER A 153 12.22 -12.54 3.83
CA SER A 153 12.65 -13.70 4.62
C SER A 153 12.92 -14.91 3.72
N PRO A 154 13.90 -15.76 4.04
CA PRO A 154 14.22 -16.93 3.24
C PRO A 154 13.09 -17.96 3.29
N LEU A 155 12.89 -18.67 2.18
CA LEU A 155 11.94 -19.78 2.12
C LEU A 155 12.60 -21.04 2.67
N ARG A 156 12.03 -21.59 3.75
CA ARG A 156 12.48 -22.85 4.34
C ARG A 156 11.75 -24.02 3.70
N PHE A 157 12.47 -25.06 3.32
CA PHE A 157 11.89 -26.26 2.72
C PHE A 157 12.70 -27.52 3.07
N PHE A 158 12.09 -28.69 2.87
CA PHE A 158 12.61 -30.00 3.23
C PHE A 158 12.37 -30.95 2.05
N PRO A 159 13.41 -31.43 1.37
CA PRO A 159 13.27 -32.47 0.35
C PRO A 159 12.98 -33.80 1.05
N GLU A 160 12.09 -34.62 0.49
CA GLU A 160 11.78 -35.94 1.06
C GLU A 160 12.90 -36.97 0.82
N LYS A 161 13.59 -36.84 -0.32
CA LYS A 161 14.63 -37.75 -0.78
C LYS A 161 15.79 -37.00 -1.41
N ASP A 162 16.92 -37.70 -1.47
CA ASP A 162 18.10 -37.21 -2.16
C ASP A 162 17.77 -36.93 -3.62
N SER A 163 18.10 -35.72 -4.08
CA SER A 163 17.76 -35.30 -5.44
C SER A 163 18.67 -34.20 -5.94
N THR A 164 18.94 -34.22 -7.24
CA THR A 164 19.56 -33.11 -7.95
C THR A 164 18.46 -32.26 -8.58
N VAL A 165 18.40 -30.98 -8.23
CA VAL A 165 17.37 -30.06 -8.73
C VAL A 165 17.96 -28.74 -9.20
N TRP A 166 17.15 -27.97 -9.93
CA TRP A 166 17.47 -26.61 -10.35
C TRP A 166 16.68 -25.61 -9.51
N LEU A 167 17.38 -24.87 -8.63
CA LEU A 167 16.77 -23.81 -7.85
C LEU A 167 16.79 -22.49 -8.62
N CYS A 168 15.81 -21.63 -8.33
CA CYS A 168 15.68 -20.35 -8.98
C CYS A 168 16.82 -19.39 -8.59
N GLY A 169 17.52 -18.89 -9.62
CA GLY A 169 18.56 -17.88 -9.50
C GLY A 169 18.04 -16.45 -9.56
N CYS A 170 17.02 -16.18 -10.38
CA CYS A 170 16.55 -14.81 -10.62
C CYS A 170 15.66 -14.26 -9.50
N LYS A 171 15.06 -15.14 -8.68
CA LYS A 171 14.17 -14.83 -7.54
C LYS A 171 12.72 -14.48 -7.89
N TYR A 172 12.35 -14.58 -9.16
CA TYR A 172 10.99 -14.31 -9.66
C TYR A 172 10.24 -15.58 -10.09
N THR A 173 10.66 -16.77 -9.63
CA THR A 173 9.93 -18.02 -9.94
C THR A 173 8.52 -17.99 -9.34
N ASN A 174 7.54 -18.50 -10.08
CA ASN A 174 6.19 -18.76 -9.59
C ASN A 174 6.08 -20.12 -8.89
N ASN A 175 7.13 -20.93 -8.92
CA ASN A 175 7.22 -22.23 -8.26
C ASN A 175 8.43 -22.30 -7.29
N PRO A 176 8.48 -21.46 -6.25
CA PRO A 176 9.64 -21.41 -5.37
C PRO A 176 9.76 -22.71 -4.54
N PRO A 177 10.99 -23.18 -4.27
CA PRO A 177 12.28 -22.57 -4.61
C PRO A 177 12.82 -22.94 -6.00
N TYR A 178 12.07 -23.72 -6.79
CA TYR A 178 12.51 -24.33 -8.05
C TYR A 178 12.49 -23.35 -9.22
N CYS A 179 13.28 -23.64 -10.23
CA CYS A 179 13.22 -22.90 -11.50
C CYS A 179 11.99 -23.35 -12.31
N ASP A 180 11.21 -22.38 -12.79
CA ASP A 180 10.05 -22.58 -13.66
C ASP A 180 10.26 -21.98 -15.08
N GLY A 181 11.47 -21.48 -15.36
CA GLY A 181 11.78 -20.81 -16.62
C GLY A 181 11.54 -19.31 -16.64
N THR A 182 11.02 -18.68 -15.57
CA THR A 182 10.77 -17.23 -15.52
C THR A 182 12.02 -16.37 -15.81
N HIS A 183 13.22 -16.91 -15.58
CA HIS A 183 14.48 -16.24 -15.93
C HIS A 183 14.66 -15.92 -17.43
N LYS A 184 13.85 -16.52 -18.31
CA LYS A 184 13.85 -16.27 -19.76
C LYS A 184 12.93 -15.12 -20.18
N GLN A 185 12.11 -14.60 -19.27
CA GLN A 185 11.19 -13.50 -19.56
C GLN A 185 11.96 -12.19 -19.76
N ASP A 186 11.46 -11.33 -20.64
CA ASP A 186 12.16 -10.11 -21.06
C ASP A 186 12.52 -9.18 -19.90
N PHE A 187 11.64 -9.09 -18.89
CA PHE A 187 11.88 -8.26 -17.70
C PHE A 187 13.03 -8.77 -16.84
N ILE A 188 13.34 -10.08 -16.87
CA ILE A 188 14.53 -10.64 -16.20
C ILE A 188 15.76 -10.50 -17.08
N VAL A 189 15.64 -10.79 -18.38
CA VAL A 189 16.77 -10.73 -19.32
C VAL A 189 17.32 -9.32 -19.43
N SER A 190 16.45 -8.31 -19.41
CA SER A 190 16.80 -6.90 -19.54
C SER A 190 17.21 -6.25 -18.22
N ALA A 191 16.88 -6.85 -17.07
CA ALA A 191 17.21 -6.29 -15.77
C ALA A 191 18.72 -6.32 -15.47
N PRO A 192 19.24 -5.36 -14.69
CA PRO A 192 20.62 -5.37 -14.24
C PRO A 192 20.89 -6.60 -13.35
N LEU A 193 22.06 -7.22 -13.53
CA LEU A 193 22.54 -8.24 -12.62
C LEU A 193 23.05 -7.57 -11.33
N HIS A 194 22.69 -8.13 -10.18
CA HIS A 194 23.24 -7.69 -8.92
C HIS A 194 24.61 -8.30 -8.70
N GLU A 195 25.65 -7.48 -8.83
CA GLU A 195 27.01 -7.84 -8.49
C GLU A 195 27.24 -7.65 -6.99
N HIS A 196 27.88 -8.63 -6.35
CA HIS A 196 28.41 -8.44 -5.01
C HIS A 196 29.66 -7.58 -5.13
N THR A 197 29.52 -6.27 -4.93
CA THR A 197 30.67 -5.41 -4.67
C THR A 197 31.19 -5.79 -3.28
N ASP A 198 32.24 -6.59 -3.24
CA ASP A 198 33.05 -6.75 -2.03
C ASP A 198 33.76 -5.40 -1.77
N PRO A 199 33.72 -4.87 -0.53
CA PRO A 199 34.68 -3.86 -0.10
C PRO A 199 36.11 -4.41 -0.13
#